data_AF-A0A926U526-F1
#
_entry.id   AF-A0A926U526-F1
#
_cell.length_a   1.000
_cell.length_b   1.000
_cell.length_c   1.000
_cell.angle_alpha   90.00
_cell.angle_beta   90.00
_cell.angle_gamma   90.00
#
_symmetry.space_group_name_H-M   'P 1'
#
loop_
_entity.id
_entity.type
_entity.pdbx_description
1 polymer ?
#
loop_
_entity_poly.entity_id
_entity_poly.type
_entity_poly.pdbx_seq_one_letter_code
_entity_poly.pdbx_strand_id
1 'polypeptide(L)'
;MPDYNGYLDSDQTLINYAVREMGGSFQQTIQDDPSRMLRNWLKCRRSAQNTAIGTTLFGALGLVAGVFTGAMPLMIAGVAVAAGSGFLVKHHSEGAAACELESEILDSCRPILSLLAELEQRGANPSDLVSLYDRLIRAASAKNSGFDVTNKAQLQAFFQAELEQSAILSNLSGASHGIAATMKVKPQQQAAPALGNAVENGATPEPPQVSPNRFEPIEPPQIFDIPVEDVPSLQPPSTQPAAAPIDSRTPPPIATTTADDNRFAWAKDLLHFPAVLIWGAQGSGKTSFAAWLLHQRIEAGHSAEVWDVHREYGQWDGLAVYGDGMDYEAVDRRMNAFENQVKADYKERAKNPKFNPKRHTIVCEEFTNFARRCENSAPFFEAALSDLRKVKKGVIFVSHDRSLAALGGSKGFSKARNNGLLELQLEAIIDPTTGDPMPALKGKLRYPGKAAIEVEISPEMRGSMNFTTVVANANSASATTDDQQQLRDRLENLYRETAPENFPDSPEISTEGGNFSTTPENAETQRESDFSAFEADPENFFFSDFQLGKLVFLAVKAEMENGKKKAEIVQDVLECKGRKYKFGCAWFDALIKKYGELN
;
A
#
# COMPACT_ATOMS: atom_id res chain seq x y z
N MET A 1 -0.98 -23.18 2.33
CA MET A 1 -1.53 -21.81 2.39
C MET A 1 -1.87 -21.48 3.83
N PRO A 2 -1.49 -20.30 4.36
CA PRO A 2 -1.86 -19.86 5.70
C PRO A 2 -3.38 -19.65 5.83
N ASP A 3 -3.90 -19.69 7.06
CA ASP A 3 -5.33 -19.73 7.37
C ASP A 3 -6.11 -18.56 6.74
N TYR A 4 -6.96 -18.93 5.78
CA TYR A 4 -7.70 -18.05 4.90
C TYR A 4 -8.88 -17.39 5.62
N ASN A 5 -8.96 -16.06 5.54
CA ASN A 5 -10.02 -15.23 6.10
C ASN A 5 -11.33 -15.20 5.28
N GLY A 6 -11.42 -15.96 4.18
CA GLY A 6 -12.71 -16.29 3.58
C GLY A 6 -13.25 -15.36 2.50
N TYR A 7 -12.61 -14.21 2.25
CA TYR A 7 -13.19 -13.14 1.43
C TYR A 7 -12.31 -12.76 0.23
N LEU A 8 -12.91 -12.76 -0.96
CA LEU A 8 -12.39 -12.12 -2.17
C LEU A 8 -13.24 -10.86 -2.42
N ASP A 9 -12.61 -9.76 -2.81
CA ASP A 9 -13.33 -8.54 -3.21
C ASP A 9 -14.14 -8.80 -4.50
N SER A 10 -15.21 -8.02 -4.74
CA SER A 10 -16.10 -8.22 -5.89
C SER A 10 -15.42 -8.08 -7.26
N ASP A 11 -14.25 -7.45 -7.30
CA ASP A 11 -13.40 -7.25 -8.47
C ASP A 11 -12.14 -8.14 -8.47
N GLN A 12 -11.95 -8.98 -7.46
CA GLN A 12 -10.77 -9.82 -7.29
C GLN A 12 -11.03 -11.25 -7.75
N THR A 13 -10.15 -11.73 -8.63
CA THR A 13 -10.13 -13.13 -9.07
C THR A 13 -9.26 -13.96 -8.12
N LEU A 14 -9.60 -15.23 -7.93
CA LEU A 14 -8.83 -16.23 -7.18
C LEU A 14 -7.38 -16.29 -7.68
N ILE A 15 -7.19 -16.20 -9.00
CA ILE A 15 -5.86 -16.18 -9.63
C ILE A 15 -5.10 -14.90 -9.31
N ASN A 16 -5.75 -13.73 -9.36
CA ASN A 16 -5.11 -12.47 -8.98
C ASN A 16 -4.66 -12.53 -7.51
N TYR A 17 -5.52 -13.00 -6.61
CA TYR A 17 -5.16 -13.19 -5.20
C TYR A 17 -3.97 -14.16 -5.02
N ALA A 18 -4.05 -15.36 -5.60
CA ALA A 18 -3.06 -16.41 -5.43
C ALA A 18 -1.68 -16.05 -6.00
N VAL A 19 -1.64 -15.43 -7.17
CA VAL A 19 -0.37 -15.13 -7.87
C VAL A 19 0.17 -13.76 -7.48
N ARG A 20 -0.68 -12.73 -7.41
CA ARG A 20 -0.24 -11.35 -7.21
C ARG A 20 -0.11 -10.96 -5.75
N GLU A 21 -1.08 -11.31 -4.92
CA GLU A 21 -1.07 -10.91 -3.50
C GLU A 21 -0.27 -11.88 -2.63
N MET A 22 -0.40 -13.18 -2.90
CA MET A 22 0.31 -14.21 -2.14
C MET A 22 1.70 -14.54 -2.71
N GLY A 23 2.08 -13.96 -3.85
CA GLY A 23 3.35 -14.23 -4.52
C GLY A 23 3.50 -15.68 -4.99
N GLY A 24 2.39 -16.38 -5.21
CA GLY A 24 2.39 -17.74 -5.74
C GLY A 24 2.65 -17.76 -7.25
N SER A 25 2.92 -18.96 -7.79
CA SER A 25 3.01 -19.19 -9.24
C SER A 25 1.71 -19.77 -9.79
N PHE A 26 1.51 -19.69 -11.11
CA PHE A 26 0.40 -20.39 -11.78
C PHE A 26 0.55 -21.91 -11.61
N GLN A 27 1.78 -22.42 -11.61
CA GLN A 27 2.10 -23.83 -11.34
C GLN A 27 1.58 -24.28 -9.96
N GLN A 28 1.88 -23.51 -8.91
CA GLN A 28 1.40 -23.80 -7.55
C GLN A 28 -0.13 -23.74 -7.48
N THR A 29 -0.74 -22.77 -8.15
CA THR A 29 -2.20 -22.61 -8.20
C THR A 29 -2.89 -23.81 -8.87
N ILE A 30 -2.28 -24.38 -9.92
CA ILE A 30 -2.75 -25.62 -10.55
C ILE A 30 -2.59 -26.82 -9.61
N GLN A 31 -1.45 -26.92 -8.91
CA GLN A 31 -1.14 -28.02 -7.99
C GLN A 31 -2.03 -28.03 -6.74
N ASP A 32 -2.40 -26.86 -6.23
CA ASP A 32 -3.26 -26.70 -5.05
C ASP A 32 -4.74 -27.06 -5.33
N ASP A 33 -5.06 -27.49 -6.57
CA ASP A 33 -6.38 -27.80 -7.10
C ASP A 33 -7.34 -26.61 -6.96
N PRO A 34 -7.52 -25.78 -8.01
CA PRO A 34 -8.43 -24.63 -7.97
C PRO A 34 -9.83 -25.00 -7.47
N SER A 35 -10.30 -26.22 -7.76
CA SER A 35 -11.57 -26.76 -7.27
C SER A 35 -11.57 -26.98 -5.74
N ARG A 36 -10.43 -27.29 -5.11
CA ARG A 36 -10.27 -27.33 -3.65
C ARG A 36 -10.29 -25.93 -3.04
N MET A 37 -9.58 -24.97 -3.62
CA MET A 37 -9.62 -23.57 -3.18
C MET A 37 -11.05 -23.02 -3.23
N LEU A 38 -11.73 -23.24 -4.35
CA LEU A 38 -13.13 -22.89 -4.53
C LEU A 38 -14.06 -23.59 -3.52
N ARG A 39 -13.89 -24.89 -3.26
CA ARG A 39 -14.69 -25.60 -2.24
C ARG A 39 -14.51 -25.02 -0.85
N ASN A 40 -13.28 -24.67 -0.47
CA ASN A 40 -13.01 -24.04 0.82
C ASN A 40 -13.67 -22.66 0.89
N TRP A 41 -13.60 -21.92 -0.21
CA TRP A 41 -14.24 -20.61 -0.33
C TRP A 41 -15.78 -20.69 -0.24
N LEU A 42 -16.41 -21.61 -0.98
CA LEU A 42 -17.86 -21.84 -0.93
C LEU A 42 -18.32 -22.22 0.49
N LYS A 43 -17.49 -22.93 1.26
CA LYS A 43 -17.76 -23.19 2.68
C LYS A 43 -17.73 -21.91 3.52
N CYS A 44 -16.70 -21.07 3.35
CA CYS A 44 -16.63 -19.75 4.00
C CYS A 44 -17.82 -18.87 3.64
N ARG A 45 -18.21 -18.82 2.35
CA ARG A 45 -19.41 -18.09 1.88
C ARG A 45 -20.69 -18.58 2.54
N ARG A 46 -20.95 -19.90 2.56
CA ARG A 46 -22.14 -20.45 3.23
C ARG A 46 -22.13 -20.10 4.72
N SER A 47 -20.97 -20.14 5.36
CA SER A 47 -20.83 -19.73 6.76
C SER A 47 -21.17 -18.25 6.94
N ALA A 48 -20.63 -17.36 6.10
CA ALA A 48 -20.89 -15.93 6.15
C ALA A 48 -22.36 -15.59 5.86
N GLN A 49 -22.97 -16.22 4.85
CA GLN A 49 -24.38 -16.07 4.53
C GLN A 49 -25.28 -16.53 5.69
N ASN A 50 -24.97 -17.68 6.29
CA ASN A 50 -25.71 -18.17 7.45
C ASN A 50 -25.58 -17.23 8.66
N THR A 51 -24.39 -16.70 8.91
CA THR A 51 -24.16 -15.69 9.95
C THR A 51 -24.96 -14.42 9.65
N ALA A 52 -24.94 -13.91 8.42
CA ALA A 52 -25.65 -12.68 8.06
C ALA A 52 -27.17 -12.85 8.12
N ILE A 53 -27.70 -13.99 7.68
CA ILE A 53 -29.13 -14.35 7.84
C ILE A 53 -29.48 -14.40 9.34
N GLY A 54 -28.64 -15.08 10.15
CA GLY A 54 -28.82 -15.14 11.60
C GLY A 54 -28.86 -13.75 12.24
N THR A 55 -27.87 -12.91 11.95
CA THR A 55 -27.80 -11.53 12.45
C THR A 55 -28.99 -10.69 12.01
N THR A 56 -29.47 -10.86 10.78
CA THR A 56 -30.68 -10.17 10.28
C THR A 56 -31.92 -10.58 11.08
N LEU A 57 -32.09 -11.88 11.33
CA LEU A 57 -33.20 -12.40 12.15
C LEU A 57 -33.12 -11.87 13.59
N PHE A 58 -31.92 -11.82 14.18
CA PHE A 58 -31.73 -11.23 15.51
C PHE A 58 -32.03 -9.73 15.55
N GLY A 59 -31.58 -8.96 14.54
CA GLY A 59 -31.91 -7.54 14.42
C GLY A 59 -33.42 -7.31 14.28
N ALA A 60 -34.10 -8.10 13.46
CA ALA A 60 -35.55 -8.06 13.31
C ALA A 60 -36.29 -8.40 14.62
N LEU A 61 -35.85 -9.42 15.35
CA LEU A 61 -36.41 -9.77 16.66
C LEU A 61 -36.18 -8.66 17.70
N GLY A 62 -34.99 -8.05 17.72
CA GLY A 62 -34.69 -6.91 18.58
C GLY A 62 -35.56 -5.69 18.28
N LEU A 63 -35.79 -5.41 16.99
CA LEU A 63 -36.70 -4.36 16.56
C LEU A 63 -38.14 -4.61 17.05
N VAL A 64 -38.66 -5.81 16.81
CA VAL A 64 -40.02 -6.20 17.23
C VAL A 64 -40.15 -6.12 18.75
N ALA A 65 -39.19 -6.66 19.50
CA ALA A 65 -39.18 -6.59 20.96
C ALA A 65 -39.16 -5.14 21.46
N GLY A 66 -38.31 -4.27 20.87
CA GLY A 66 -38.25 -2.85 21.21
C GLY A 66 -39.57 -2.11 20.93
N VAL A 67 -40.27 -2.44 19.85
CA VAL A 67 -41.60 -1.87 19.53
C VAL A 67 -42.63 -2.29 20.59
N PHE A 68 -42.66 -3.57 20.97
CA PHE A 68 -43.64 -4.07 21.94
C PHE A 68 -43.38 -3.60 23.38
N THR A 69 -42.12 -3.36 23.75
CA THR A 69 -41.75 -2.89 25.10
C THR A 69 -41.66 -1.38 25.21
N GLY A 70 -41.65 -0.64 24.09
CA GLY A 70 -41.37 0.79 24.06
C GLY A 70 -39.91 1.15 24.32
N ALA A 71 -38.99 0.17 24.30
CA ALA A 71 -37.57 0.38 24.54
C ALA A 71 -36.87 0.93 23.28
N MET A 72 -36.84 2.26 23.17
CA MET A 72 -36.22 3.02 22.08
C MET A 72 -34.76 2.58 21.75
N PRO A 73 -33.88 2.34 22.75
CA PRO A 73 -32.52 1.85 22.47
C PRO A 73 -32.49 0.47 21.79
N LEU A 74 -33.43 -0.40 22.12
CA LEU A 74 -33.52 -1.77 21.59
C LEU A 74 -34.04 -1.76 20.15
N MET A 75 -34.95 -0.83 19.82
CA MET A 75 -35.35 -0.55 18.44
C MET A 75 -34.17 -0.05 17.60
N ILE A 76 -33.43 0.96 18.08
CA ILE A 76 -32.28 1.51 17.34
C ILE A 76 -31.23 0.41 17.09
N ALA A 77 -30.91 -0.38 18.10
CA ALA A 77 -29.97 -1.50 17.96
C ALA A 77 -30.50 -2.54 16.96
N GLY A 78 -31.78 -2.88 17.00
CA GLY A 78 -32.42 -3.79 16.04
C GLY A 78 -32.32 -3.31 14.60
N VAL A 79 -32.60 -2.02 14.35
CA VAL A 79 -32.47 -1.41 13.01
C VAL A 79 -31.02 -1.42 12.54
N ALA A 80 -30.07 -1.00 13.38
CA ALA A 80 -28.65 -0.94 13.02
C ALA A 80 -28.10 -2.33 12.65
N VAL A 81 -28.44 -3.36 13.44
CA VAL A 81 -28.03 -4.75 13.20
C VAL A 81 -28.65 -5.29 11.89
N ALA A 82 -29.93 -5.02 11.63
CA ALA A 82 -30.60 -5.46 10.40
C ALA A 82 -30.11 -4.74 9.14
N ALA A 83 -29.80 -3.44 9.23
CA ALA A 83 -29.26 -2.66 8.12
C ALA A 83 -27.81 -3.09 7.79
N GLY A 84 -26.97 -3.26 8.82
CA GLY A 84 -25.60 -3.74 8.66
C GLY A 84 -25.53 -5.15 8.07
N SER A 85 -26.43 -6.05 8.50
CA SER A 85 -26.50 -7.40 7.95
C SER A 85 -26.98 -7.41 6.50
N GLY A 86 -27.95 -6.57 6.13
CA GLY A 86 -28.41 -6.43 4.74
C GLY A 86 -27.32 -5.95 3.79
N PHE A 87 -26.49 -4.99 4.23
CA PHE A 87 -25.32 -4.53 3.49
C PHE A 87 -24.29 -5.66 3.27
N LEU A 88 -24.00 -6.45 4.32
CA LEU A 88 -23.10 -7.61 4.23
C LEU A 88 -23.65 -8.68 3.27
N VAL A 89 -24.94 -9.01 3.32
CA VAL A 89 -25.55 -9.97 2.40
C VAL A 89 -25.42 -9.52 0.95
N LYS A 90 -25.68 -8.24 0.66
CA LYS A 90 -25.56 -7.68 -0.69
C LYS A 90 -24.13 -7.80 -1.21
N HIS A 91 -23.14 -7.33 -0.45
CA HIS A 91 -21.73 -7.41 -0.87
C HIS A 91 -21.24 -8.86 -1.01
N HIS A 92 -21.67 -9.76 -0.12
CA HIS A 92 -21.35 -11.19 -0.27
C HIS A 92 -22.03 -11.84 -1.49
N SER A 93 -23.19 -11.33 -1.93
CA SER A 93 -23.88 -11.83 -3.13
C SER A 93 -23.22 -11.41 -4.44
N GLU A 94 -22.58 -10.24 -4.48
CA GLU A 94 -21.85 -9.74 -5.66
C GLU A 94 -20.51 -10.48 -5.83
N GLY A 95 -19.72 -10.62 -4.76
CA GLY A 95 -18.50 -11.43 -4.79
C GLY A 95 -18.76 -12.92 -5.09
N ALA A 96 -19.93 -13.40 -4.67
CA ALA A 96 -20.45 -14.72 -5.01
C ALA A 96 -20.67 -14.98 -6.49
N ALA A 97 -21.30 -14.04 -7.20
CA ALA A 97 -21.54 -14.17 -8.63
C ALA A 97 -20.23 -14.13 -9.42
N ALA A 98 -19.28 -13.27 -9.00
CA ALA A 98 -17.94 -13.22 -9.58
C ALA A 98 -17.18 -14.54 -9.40
N CYS A 99 -17.24 -15.16 -8.22
CA CYS A 99 -16.59 -16.43 -7.94
C CYS A 99 -17.25 -17.64 -8.62
N GLU A 100 -18.57 -17.61 -8.83
CA GLU A 100 -19.28 -18.66 -9.56
C GLU A 100 -18.93 -18.64 -11.05
N LEU A 101 -18.88 -17.43 -11.63
CA LEU A 101 -18.33 -17.24 -12.98
C LEU A 101 -16.87 -17.68 -13.05
N GLU A 102 -16.06 -17.32 -12.05
CA GLU A 102 -14.66 -17.75 -12.01
C GLU A 102 -14.53 -19.27 -11.85
N SER A 103 -15.41 -19.94 -11.09
CA SER A 103 -15.44 -21.41 -11.02
C SER A 103 -15.72 -22.04 -12.37
N GLU A 104 -16.75 -21.56 -13.07
CA GLU A 104 -17.13 -22.06 -14.39
C GLU A 104 -16.01 -21.85 -15.40
N ILE A 105 -15.33 -20.70 -15.30
CA ILE A 105 -14.13 -20.40 -16.06
C ILE A 105 -13.00 -21.34 -15.65
N LEU A 106 -12.64 -21.49 -14.36
CA LEU A 106 -11.53 -22.33 -13.90
C LEU A 106 -11.70 -23.81 -14.27
N ASP A 107 -12.92 -24.34 -14.20
CA ASP A 107 -13.23 -25.71 -14.62
C ASP A 107 -13.12 -25.86 -16.15
N SER A 108 -13.59 -24.87 -16.92
CA SER A 108 -13.51 -24.87 -18.39
C SER A 108 -12.12 -24.49 -18.93
N CYS A 109 -11.31 -23.81 -18.11
CA CYS A 109 -10.09 -23.12 -18.51
C CYS A 109 -8.83 -23.67 -17.82
N ARG A 110 -8.86 -24.89 -17.27
CA ARG A 110 -7.62 -25.61 -16.91
C ARG A 110 -6.54 -25.54 -18.00
N PRO A 111 -6.88 -25.69 -19.31
CA PRO A 111 -5.90 -25.49 -20.38
C PRO A 111 -5.27 -24.08 -20.42
N ILE A 112 -6.01 -23.04 -20.03
CA ILE A 112 -5.52 -21.66 -19.94
C ILE A 112 -4.54 -21.52 -18.79
N LEU A 113 -4.86 -22.05 -17.61
CA LEU A 113 -3.93 -21.99 -16.48
C LEU A 113 -2.63 -22.72 -16.82
N SER A 114 -2.70 -23.87 -17.49
CA SER A 114 -1.51 -24.57 -17.98
C SER A 114 -0.72 -23.73 -18.99
N LEU A 115 -1.39 -23.01 -19.89
CA LEU A 115 -0.73 -22.07 -20.82
C LEU A 115 -0.05 -20.91 -20.08
N LEU A 116 -0.71 -20.31 -19.10
CA LEU A 116 -0.14 -19.22 -18.30
C LEU A 116 1.05 -19.72 -17.47
N ALA A 117 0.96 -20.92 -16.89
CA ALA A 117 2.08 -21.56 -16.20
C ALA A 117 3.26 -21.86 -17.15
N GLU A 118 2.98 -22.30 -18.38
CA GLU A 118 4.03 -22.49 -19.39
C GLU A 118 4.68 -21.17 -19.79
N LEU A 119 3.91 -20.10 -19.96
CA LEU A 119 4.44 -18.77 -20.25
C LEU A 119 5.29 -18.23 -19.09
N GLU A 120 4.85 -18.45 -17.84
CA GLU A 120 5.60 -18.11 -16.63
C GLU A 120 6.94 -18.86 -16.59
N GLN A 121 6.96 -20.17 -16.86
CA GLN A 121 8.19 -20.97 -16.95
C GLN A 121 9.14 -20.50 -18.06
N ARG A 122 8.60 -19.93 -19.13
CA ARG A 122 9.38 -19.31 -20.22
C ARG A 122 9.87 -17.90 -19.88
N GLY A 123 9.66 -17.42 -18.65
CA GLY A 123 10.15 -16.14 -18.15
C GLY A 123 9.18 -14.97 -18.29
N ALA A 124 7.90 -15.21 -18.63
CA ALA A 124 6.90 -14.15 -18.58
C ALA A 124 6.68 -13.69 -17.13
N ASN A 125 6.53 -12.38 -16.93
CA ASN A 125 6.27 -11.82 -15.60
C ASN A 125 4.88 -12.27 -15.10
N PRO A 126 4.77 -12.88 -13.90
CA PRO A 126 3.50 -13.34 -13.35
C PRO A 126 2.44 -12.24 -13.24
N SER A 127 2.82 -10.99 -12.96
CA SER A 127 1.89 -9.86 -12.85
C SER A 127 1.25 -9.50 -14.20
N ASP A 128 1.97 -9.66 -15.30
CA ASP A 128 1.45 -9.41 -16.65
C ASP A 128 0.48 -10.51 -17.06
N LEU A 129 0.80 -11.77 -16.70
CA LEU A 129 -0.07 -12.92 -16.92
C LEU A 129 -1.37 -12.85 -16.10
N VAL A 130 -1.31 -12.38 -14.85
CA VAL A 130 -2.51 -12.09 -14.04
C VAL A 130 -3.36 -11.01 -14.71
N SER A 131 -2.72 -9.96 -15.22
CA SER A 131 -3.45 -8.88 -15.91
C SER A 131 -4.12 -9.36 -17.20
N LEU A 132 -3.49 -10.28 -17.93
CA LEU A 132 -4.06 -10.94 -19.10
C LEU A 132 -5.26 -11.82 -18.72
N TYR A 133 -5.13 -12.60 -17.63
CA TYR A 133 -6.23 -13.40 -17.09
C TYR A 133 -7.42 -12.52 -16.67
N ASP A 134 -7.19 -11.42 -15.95
CA ASP A 134 -8.26 -10.50 -15.54
C ASP A 134 -9.01 -9.88 -16.73
N ARG A 135 -8.31 -9.61 -17.85
CA ARG A 135 -8.97 -9.12 -19.08
C ARG A 135 -9.82 -10.20 -19.74
N LEU A 136 -9.38 -11.47 -19.71
CA LEU A 136 -10.19 -12.60 -20.17
C LEU A 136 -11.48 -12.71 -19.35
N ILE A 137 -11.38 -12.65 -18.01
CA ILE A 137 -12.56 -12.71 -17.14
C ILE A 137 -13.53 -11.58 -17.46
N ARG A 138 -13.04 -10.34 -17.65
CA ARG A 138 -13.89 -9.21 -18.01
C ARG A 138 -14.58 -9.38 -19.37
N ALA A 139 -13.86 -9.92 -20.36
CA ALA A 139 -14.43 -10.19 -21.68
C ALA A 139 -15.54 -11.25 -21.60
N ALA A 140 -15.33 -12.30 -20.80
CA ALA A 140 -16.32 -13.34 -20.53
C ALA A 140 -17.51 -12.83 -19.70
N SER A 141 -17.28 -11.97 -18.72
CA SER A 141 -18.32 -11.45 -17.83
C SER A 141 -19.14 -10.31 -18.42
N ALA A 142 -18.67 -9.68 -19.51
CA ALA A 142 -19.34 -8.55 -20.12
C ALA A 142 -20.72 -8.96 -20.66
N LYS A 143 -21.76 -8.30 -20.16
CA LYS A 143 -23.15 -8.53 -20.56
C LYS A 143 -23.28 -8.32 -22.08
N ASN A 144 -23.73 -9.34 -22.80
CA ASN A 144 -23.84 -9.38 -24.27
C ASN A 144 -22.51 -9.51 -25.06
N SER A 145 -21.41 -9.98 -24.45
CA SER A 145 -20.15 -10.14 -25.19
C SER A 145 -20.22 -11.16 -26.32
N GLY A 146 -21.12 -12.15 -26.23
CA GLY A 146 -21.11 -13.32 -27.12
C GLY A 146 -19.82 -14.15 -27.01
N PHE A 147 -18.98 -13.84 -26.01
CA PHE A 147 -17.69 -14.46 -25.78
C PHE A 147 -17.89 -15.73 -24.94
N ASP A 148 -17.71 -16.87 -25.58
CA ASP A 148 -17.81 -18.18 -24.98
C ASP A 148 -16.41 -18.71 -24.68
N VAL A 149 -16.05 -18.75 -23.40
CA VAL A 149 -14.76 -19.26 -22.91
C VAL A 149 -14.54 -20.74 -23.23
N THR A 150 -15.62 -21.50 -23.49
CA THR A 150 -15.53 -22.91 -23.90
C THR A 150 -15.23 -23.04 -25.39
N ASN A 151 -15.49 -22.00 -26.18
CA ASN A 151 -15.18 -21.97 -27.60
C ASN A 151 -13.69 -21.67 -27.84
N LYS A 152 -12.93 -22.73 -28.12
CA LYS A 152 -11.50 -22.67 -28.37
C LYS A 152 -11.08 -21.63 -29.42
N ALA A 153 -11.88 -21.42 -30.47
CA ALA A 153 -11.54 -20.47 -31.54
C ALA A 153 -11.66 -19.01 -31.06
N GLN A 154 -12.70 -18.69 -30.28
CA GLN A 154 -12.86 -17.37 -29.68
C GLN A 154 -11.77 -17.10 -28.64
N LEU A 155 -11.46 -18.10 -27.83
CA LEU A 155 -10.41 -18.00 -26.82
C LEU A 155 -9.03 -17.79 -27.46
N GLN A 156 -8.73 -18.53 -28.52
CA GLN A 156 -7.49 -18.36 -29.28
C GLN A 156 -7.41 -16.98 -29.94
N ALA A 157 -8.52 -16.49 -30.52
CA ALA A 157 -8.58 -15.16 -31.10
C ALA A 157 -8.38 -14.05 -30.05
N PHE A 158 -8.96 -14.21 -28.86
CA PHE A 158 -8.75 -13.30 -27.73
C PHE A 158 -7.28 -13.24 -27.33
N PHE A 159 -6.64 -14.38 -27.08
CA PHE A 159 -5.22 -14.41 -26.69
C PHE A 159 -4.31 -13.89 -27.80
N GLN A 160 -4.61 -14.17 -29.06
CA GLN A 160 -3.85 -13.64 -30.18
C GLN A 160 -3.93 -12.09 -30.23
N ALA A 161 -5.14 -11.54 -30.12
CA ALA A 161 -5.34 -10.09 -30.11
C ALA A 161 -4.67 -9.43 -28.88
N GLU A 162 -4.77 -10.04 -27.71
CA GLU A 162 -4.15 -9.54 -26.48
C GLU A 162 -2.62 -9.65 -26.50
N LEU A 163 -2.07 -10.72 -27.07
CA LEU A 163 -0.62 -10.85 -27.24
C LEU A 163 -0.09 -9.82 -28.24
N GLU A 164 -0.82 -9.54 -29.32
CA GLU A 164 -0.47 -8.49 -30.29
C GLU A 164 -0.55 -7.08 -29.67
N GLN A 165 -1.50 -6.84 -28.76
CA GLN A 165 -1.67 -5.54 -28.10
C GLN A 165 -0.75 -5.36 -26.88
N SER A 166 -0.24 -6.43 -26.28
CA SER A 166 0.56 -6.36 -25.06
C SER A 166 2.07 -6.44 -25.33
N ALA A 167 2.85 -5.71 -24.53
CA ALA A 167 4.31 -5.80 -24.51
C ALA A 167 4.86 -7.16 -24.02
N ILE A 168 3.98 -8.14 -23.77
CA ILE A 168 4.33 -9.49 -23.34
C ILE A 168 5.14 -10.19 -24.44
N LEU A 169 4.79 -9.99 -25.72
CA LEU A 169 5.54 -10.54 -26.85
C LEU A 169 6.95 -9.93 -26.98
N SER A 170 7.13 -8.63 -26.69
CA SER A 170 8.47 -8.03 -26.68
C SER A 170 9.37 -8.60 -25.58
N ASN A 171 8.80 -8.96 -24.42
CA ASN A 171 9.55 -9.59 -23.33
C ASN A 171 9.89 -11.06 -23.61
N LEU A 172 8.96 -11.79 -24.25
CA LEU A 172 9.17 -13.20 -24.61
C LEU A 172 10.04 -13.40 -25.86
N SER A 173 10.03 -12.47 -26.82
CA SER A 173 10.85 -12.56 -28.04
C SER A 173 12.35 -12.32 -27.80
N GLY A 174 12.73 -11.74 -26.66
CA GLY A 174 14.12 -11.71 -26.18
C GLY A 174 14.63 -13.07 -25.69
N ALA A 175 13.72 -13.99 -25.32
CA ALA A 175 14.03 -15.39 -25.06
C ALA A 175 13.87 -16.17 -26.36
N SER A 176 14.99 -16.54 -26.98
CA SER A 176 15.02 -17.36 -28.20
C SER A 176 14.18 -18.64 -28.01
N HIS A 177 12.95 -18.70 -28.54
CA HIS A 177 12.18 -19.84 -29.10
C HIS A 177 10.72 -19.40 -29.36
N GLY A 178 10.29 -19.35 -30.63
CA GLY A 178 9.01 -18.77 -31.07
C GLY A 178 7.74 -19.53 -30.65
N ILE A 179 6.74 -18.78 -30.18
CA ILE A 179 5.44 -19.26 -29.65
C ILE A 179 4.49 -19.80 -30.74
N ALA A 180 4.74 -19.49 -32.02
CA ALA A 180 3.90 -19.90 -33.14
C ALA A 180 3.81 -21.44 -33.35
N ALA A 181 4.71 -22.23 -32.73
CA ALA A 181 4.70 -23.69 -32.83
C ALA A 181 3.68 -24.38 -31.91
N THR A 182 3.28 -23.75 -30.80
CA THR A 182 2.48 -24.39 -29.73
C THR A 182 0.96 -24.41 -30.00
N MET A 183 0.46 -23.63 -30.98
CA MET A 183 -0.98 -23.56 -31.29
C MET A 183 -1.44 -24.39 -32.51
N LYS A 184 -0.54 -25.14 -33.17
CA LYS A 184 -0.95 -26.07 -34.23
C LYS A 184 -1.46 -27.38 -33.63
N VAL A 185 -2.79 -27.49 -33.49
CA VAL A 185 -3.48 -28.75 -33.20
C VAL A 185 -3.31 -29.70 -34.40
N LYS A 186 -2.75 -30.88 -34.15
CA LYS A 186 -2.59 -31.96 -35.14
C LYS A 186 -3.98 -32.50 -35.51
N PRO A 187 -4.35 -32.64 -36.80
CA PRO A 187 -5.64 -33.24 -37.16
C PRO A 187 -5.67 -34.71 -36.75
N GLN A 188 -6.69 -35.09 -35.99
CA GLN A 188 -6.93 -36.46 -35.56
C GLN A 188 -7.54 -37.22 -36.74
N GLN A 189 -6.73 -38.00 -37.45
CA GLN A 189 -7.18 -38.92 -38.49
C GLN A 189 -7.85 -40.13 -37.82
N GLN A 190 -9.17 -40.25 -37.98
CA GLN A 190 -9.90 -41.49 -37.72
C GLN A 190 -9.55 -42.50 -38.81
N ALA A 191 -9.06 -43.68 -38.40
CA ALA A 191 -8.97 -44.86 -39.25
C ALA A 191 -9.93 -45.93 -38.72
N ALA A 192 -10.81 -46.40 -39.60
CA ALA A 192 -11.70 -47.54 -39.42
C ALA A 192 -10.92 -48.88 -39.51
N PRO A 193 -11.50 -50.02 -39.05
CA PRO A 193 -10.74 -51.21 -38.69
C PRO A 193 -10.53 -52.16 -39.87
N ALA A 194 -9.40 -52.86 -39.87
CA ALA A 194 -9.19 -54.03 -40.73
C ALA A 194 -8.70 -55.22 -39.88
N LEU A 195 -9.47 -56.31 -39.94
CA LEU A 195 -9.12 -57.65 -39.52
C LEU A 195 -7.89 -58.17 -40.31
N GLY A 196 -7.04 -58.95 -39.65
CA GLY A 196 -6.03 -59.77 -40.33
C GLY A 196 -5.12 -60.51 -39.36
N ASN A 197 -5.18 -61.84 -39.40
CA ASN A 197 -4.61 -62.80 -38.45
C ASN A 197 -3.08 -63.02 -38.56
N ALA A 198 -2.50 -63.31 -37.38
CA ALA A 198 -1.59 -64.42 -37.03
C ALA A 198 -0.05 -64.37 -37.27
N VAL A 199 0.59 -65.01 -36.27
CA VAL A 199 1.86 -65.77 -36.22
C VAL A 199 3.09 -65.07 -35.59
N GLU A 200 3.30 -65.41 -34.31
CA GLU A 200 4.54 -65.92 -33.68
C GLU A 200 5.89 -65.25 -33.98
N ASN A 201 6.49 -64.65 -32.93
CA ASN A 201 7.68 -65.23 -32.26
C ASN A 201 8.13 -64.35 -31.09
N GLY A 202 8.52 -65.00 -29.99
CA GLY A 202 8.85 -64.36 -28.72
C GLY A 202 10.25 -63.76 -28.65
N ALA A 203 10.39 -62.77 -27.78
CA ALA A 203 11.58 -62.49 -26.99
C ALA A 203 11.21 -61.43 -25.94
N THR A 204 11.21 -61.84 -24.67
CA THR A 204 11.05 -60.97 -23.51
C THR A 204 12.37 -60.26 -23.23
N PRO A 205 12.44 -58.91 -23.15
CA PRO A 205 13.58 -58.26 -22.52
C PRO A 205 13.31 -58.07 -21.01
N GLU A 206 14.25 -58.57 -20.21
CA GLU A 206 14.35 -58.33 -18.77
C GLU A 206 14.37 -56.83 -18.43
N PRO A 207 13.75 -56.41 -17.30
CA PRO A 207 13.92 -55.06 -16.78
C PRO A 207 15.33 -54.87 -16.17
N PRO A 208 15.93 -53.68 -16.28
CA PRO A 208 17.25 -53.41 -15.73
C PRO A 208 17.23 -53.51 -14.20
N GLN A 209 18.13 -54.34 -13.65
CA GLN A 209 18.36 -54.45 -12.22
C GLN A 209 18.92 -53.14 -11.67
N VAL A 210 18.16 -52.53 -10.75
CA VAL A 210 18.60 -51.40 -9.92
C VAL A 210 19.54 -51.95 -8.86
N SER A 211 20.82 -51.57 -8.92
CA SER A 211 21.79 -51.84 -7.84
C SER A 211 21.44 -51.03 -6.59
N PRO A 212 21.45 -51.62 -5.39
CA PRO A 212 21.25 -50.88 -4.15
C PRO A 212 22.53 -50.10 -3.80
N ASN A 213 22.44 -48.78 -3.85
CA ASN A 213 23.50 -47.89 -3.38
C ASN A 213 23.77 -48.13 -1.89
N ARG A 214 25.01 -48.55 -1.64
CA ARG A 214 25.65 -48.67 -0.33
C ARG A 214 25.93 -47.26 0.19
N PHE A 215 25.31 -46.89 1.30
CA PHE A 215 25.72 -45.70 2.06
C PHE A 215 27.10 -45.96 2.66
N GLU A 216 28.11 -45.22 2.20
CA GLU A 216 29.37 -45.09 2.91
C GLU A 216 29.22 -44.05 4.05
N PRO A 217 29.80 -44.30 5.23
CA PRO A 217 29.79 -43.33 6.33
C PRO A 217 30.65 -42.11 5.97
N ILE A 218 30.08 -40.91 6.14
CA ILE A 218 30.81 -39.64 6.05
C ILE A 218 31.77 -39.56 7.25
N GLU A 219 33.07 -39.53 6.99
CA GLU A 219 34.07 -39.21 8.01
C GLU A 219 33.94 -37.75 8.47
N PRO A 220 34.10 -37.46 9.78
CA PRO A 220 34.09 -36.09 10.29
C PRO A 220 35.32 -35.31 9.76
N PRO A 221 35.17 -34.01 9.49
CA PRO A 221 36.25 -33.19 8.93
C PRO A 221 37.44 -33.16 9.89
N GLN A 222 38.62 -33.50 9.37
CA GLN A 222 39.88 -33.35 10.09
C GLN A 222 40.19 -31.87 10.29
N ILE A 223 40.35 -31.50 11.55
CA ILE A 223 40.83 -30.19 11.98
C ILE A 223 42.30 -30.11 11.58
N PHE A 224 42.61 -29.22 10.63
CA PHE A 224 43.99 -28.88 10.32
C PHE A 224 44.54 -27.97 11.43
N ASP A 225 45.52 -28.50 12.18
CA ASP A 225 46.37 -27.70 13.07
C ASP A 225 47.19 -26.72 12.23
N ILE A 226 46.81 -25.43 12.29
CA ILE A 226 47.58 -24.33 11.70
C ILE A 226 48.77 -24.07 12.65
N PRO A 227 50.03 -24.13 12.18
CA PRO A 227 51.17 -23.77 13.00
C PRO A 227 51.11 -22.26 13.33
N VAL A 228 51.21 -21.96 14.63
CA VAL A 228 51.34 -20.60 15.15
C VAL A 228 52.72 -20.07 14.75
N GLU A 229 52.78 -19.25 13.70
CA GLU A 229 53.97 -18.45 13.40
C GLU A 229 54.07 -17.25 14.34
N ASP A 230 55.30 -17.01 14.81
CA ASP A 230 55.70 -16.03 15.80
C ASP A 230 55.30 -14.59 15.42
N VAL A 231 54.57 -13.95 16.34
CA VAL A 231 54.21 -12.52 16.28
C VAL A 231 55.47 -11.69 16.61
N PRO A 232 55.95 -10.81 15.71
CA PRO A 232 57.06 -9.91 16.03
C PRO A 232 56.61 -8.82 17.01
N SER A 233 57.40 -8.67 18.07
CA SER A 233 57.32 -7.62 19.09
C SER A 233 57.14 -6.21 18.50
N LEU A 234 56.10 -5.52 18.95
CA LEU A 234 55.87 -4.09 18.71
C LEU A 234 57.03 -3.25 19.27
N GLN A 235 57.70 -2.50 18.39
CA GLN A 235 58.58 -1.39 18.78
C GLN A 235 57.75 -0.10 18.97
N PRO A 236 58.14 0.80 19.89
CA PRO A 236 57.49 2.09 20.08
C PRO A 236 57.76 3.05 18.89
N PRO A 237 56.83 3.97 18.56
CA PRO A 237 56.90 4.75 17.34
C PRO A 237 58.04 5.78 17.37
N SER A 238 58.90 5.71 16.35
CA SER A 238 59.93 6.70 16.06
C SER A 238 59.29 8.01 15.60
N THR A 239 59.79 9.11 16.16
CA THR A 239 59.50 10.50 15.81
C THR A 239 59.91 10.76 14.35
N GLN A 240 58.95 11.07 13.48
CA GLN A 240 59.19 11.48 12.09
C GLN A 240 58.88 12.98 11.92
N PRO A 241 59.65 13.74 11.09
CA PRO A 241 59.66 15.20 11.13
C PRO A 241 58.43 15.84 10.50
N ALA A 242 58.07 17.02 11.02
CA ALA A 242 56.98 17.88 10.57
C ALA A 242 56.97 18.09 9.04
N ALA A 243 55.91 17.63 8.40
CA ALA A 243 55.55 18.01 7.04
C ALA A 243 54.96 19.43 7.05
N ALA A 244 55.40 20.24 6.07
CA ALA A 244 55.02 21.62 5.88
C ALA A 244 53.50 21.83 5.68
N PRO A 245 52.97 23.06 5.89
CA PRO A 245 51.54 23.34 5.83
C PRO A 245 50.99 23.06 4.43
N ILE A 246 49.99 22.20 4.34
CA ILE A 246 49.24 21.98 3.12
C ILE A 246 48.34 23.19 2.90
N ASP A 247 48.67 23.91 1.84
CA ASP A 247 48.00 25.08 1.33
C ASP A 247 46.51 24.84 1.10
N SER A 248 45.72 25.82 1.51
CA SER A 248 44.26 25.83 1.49
C SER A 248 43.79 26.01 0.06
N ARG A 249 43.72 24.92 -0.70
CA ARG A 249 43.19 24.96 -2.07
C ARG A 249 41.71 25.32 -2.03
N THR A 250 41.44 26.54 -2.46
CA THR A 250 40.15 27.07 -2.87
C THR A 250 39.37 26.01 -3.65
N PRO A 251 38.08 25.76 -3.35
CA PRO A 251 37.25 24.91 -4.18
C PRO A 251 37.27 25.43 -5.62
N PRO A 252 37.33 24.53 -6.63
CA PRO A 252 37.30 24.96 -8.02
C PRO A 252 36.05 25.81 -8.26
N PRO A 253 36.15 26.90 -9.05
CA PRO A 253 35.01 27.73 -9.38
C PRO A 253 33.93 26.86 -9.99
N ILE A 254 32.73 26.92 -9.40
CA ILE A 254 31.49 26.34 -9.95
C ILE A 254 31.43 26.77 -11.40
N ALA A 255 31.51 25.81 -12.32
CA ALA A 255 31.36 26.09 -13.73
C ALA A 255 29.97 26.71 -13.89
N THR A 256 29.93 27.99 -14.27
CA THR A 256 28.70 28.67 -14.67
C THR A 256 28.11 27.90 -15.84
N THR A 257 27.17 27.01 -15.54
CA THR A 257 26.23 26.42 -16.48
C THR A 257 25.62 27.59 -17.23
N THR A 258 25.87 27.65 -18.54
CA THR A 258 25.27 28.65 -19.41
C THR A 258 23.76 28.63 -19.19
N ALA A 259 23.17 29.79 -18.87
CA ALA A 259 21.80 29.95 -18.39
C ALA A 259 20.68 29.42 -19.31
N ASP A 260 21.03 28.85 -20.48
CA ASP A 260 20.10 28.32 -21.49
C ASP A 260 20.01 26.77 -21.53
N ASP A 261 20.66 26.04 -20.61
CA ASP A 261 20.52 24.58 -20.58
C ASP A 261 19.15 24.14 -20.01
N ASN A 262 18.13 24.19 -20.87
CA ASN A 262 16.76 23.84 -20.55
C ASN A 262 16.58 22.33 -20.22
N ARG A 263 17.62 21.49 -20.36
CA ARG A 263 17.56 20.05 -20.07
C ARG A 263 17.19 19.73 -18.62
N PHE A 264 17.49 20.65 -17.69
CA PHE A 264 17.20 20.48 -16.26
C PHE A 264 16.01 21.30 -15.77
N ALA A 265 15.26 21.94 -16.67
CA ALA A 265 14.15 22.80 -16.28
C ALA A 265 13.02 22.07 -15.54
N TRP A 266 12.92 20.75 -15.69
CA TRP A 266 11.98 19.91 -14.94
C TRP A 266 12.26 19.89 -13.42
N ALA A 267 13.50 20.14 -13.00
CA ALA A 267 13.89 20.03 -11.60
C ALA A 267 13.25 21.12 -10.72
N LYS A 268 12.89 22.27 -11.31
CA LYS A 268 12.15 23.34 -10.62
C LYS A 268 10.77 22.88 -10.16
N ASP A 269 10.16 21.92 -10.85
CA ASP A 269 8.82 21.43 -10.51
C ASP A 269 8.88 20.64 -9.19
N LEU A 270 9.98 19.90 -8.95
CA LEU A 270 10.21 19.20 -7.69
C LEU A 270 10.38 20.15 -6.50
N LEU A 271 10.90 21.37 -6.72
CA LEU A 271 11.05 22.36 -5.65
C LEU A 271 9.71 22.80 -5.09
N HIS A 272 8.72 22.96 -5.96
CA HIS A 272 7.42 23.52 -5.58
C HIS A 272 6.36 22.47 -5.26
N PHE A 273 6.53 21.26 -5.77
CA PHE A 273 5.52 20.22 -5.59
C PHE A 273 5.51 19.71 -4.12
N PRO A 274 4.33 19.67 -3.44
CA PRO A 274 4.28 19.39 -2.01
C PRO A 274 4.74 17.98 -1.66
N ALA A 275 4.34 16.96 -2.42
CA ALA A 275 4.69 15.56 -2.15
C ALA A 275 5.49 14.96 -3.31
N VAL A 276 6.77 14.73 -3.07
CA VAL A 276 7.71 14.18 -4.07
C VAL A 276 8.12 12.78 -3.65
N LEU A 277 8.16 11.83 -4.59
CA LEU A 277 8.72 10.50 -4.37
C LEU A 277 9.96 10.30 -5.24
N ILE A 278 11.11 10.10 -4.59
CA ILE A 278 12.35 9.69 -5.23
C ILE A 278 12.54 8.20 -4.98
N TRP A 279 12.67 7.41 -6.04
CA TRP A 279 12.79 5.96 -5.91
C TRP A 279 13.69 5.34 -6.96
N GLY A 280 14.10 4.09 -6.75
CA GLY A 280 15.02 3.37 -7.63
C GLY A 280 15.93 2.39 -6.89
N ALA A 281 16.71 1.65 -7.68
CA ALA A 281 17.62 0.63 -7.17
C ALA A 281 18.66 1.18 -6.18
N GLN A 282 19.32 0.30 -5.44
CA GLN A 282 20.47 0.67 -4.62
C GLN A 282 21.57 1.28 -5.50
N GLY A 283 22.27 2.29 -4.99
CA GLY A 283 23.33 3.00 -5.72
C GLY A 283 22.85 3.98 -6.80
N SER A 284 21.54 4.15 -7.01
CA SER A 284 21.02 5.13 -8.00
C SER A 284 21.18 6.60 -7.59
N GLY A 285 21.66 6.87 -6.37
CA GLY A 285 21.89 8.24 -5.87
C GLY A 285 20.66 8.92 -5.25
N LYS A 286 19.65 8.15 -4.81
CA LYS A 286 18.40 8.69 -4.21
C LYS A 286 18.65 9.67 -3.06
N THR A 287 19.41 9.23 -2.05
CA THR A 287 19.70 10.02 -0.85
C THR A 287 20.47 11.29 -1.20
N SER A 288 21.47 11.20 -2.10
CA SER A 288 22.21 12.38 -2.58
C SER A 288 21.32 13.36 -3.34
N PHE A 289 20.39 12.87 -4.18
CA PHE A 289 19.46 13.73 -4.90
C PHE A 289 18.43 14.37 -3.95
N ALA A 290 17.91 13.61 -2.98
CA ALA A 290 17.04 14.13 -1.93
C ALA A 290 17.71 15.24 -1.12
N ALA A 291 18.99 15.07 -0.77
CA ALA A 291 19.80 16.08 -0.12
C ALA A 291 19.95 17.35 -0.96
N TRP A 292 20.23 17.21 -2.26
CA TRP A 292 20.26 18.34 -3.19
C TRP A 292 18.92 19.07 -3.22
N LEU A 293 17.82 18.34 -3.40
CA LEU A 293 16.48 18.92 -3.45
C LEU A 293 16.12 19.65 -2.15
N LEU A 294 16.52 19.09 -1.00
CA LEU A 294 16.30 19.70 0.30
C LEU A 294 17.11 20.98 0.48
N HIS A 295 18.38 21.00 0.05
CA HIS A 295 19.21 22.21 0.01
C HIS A 295 18.50 23.34 -0.74
N GLN A 296 18.03 23.05 -1.95
CA GLN A 296 17.32 24.03 -2.78
C GLN A 296 16.03 24.53 -2.11
N ARG A 297 15.30 23.66 -1.40
CA ARG A 297 14.11 24.08 -0.63
C ARG A 297 14.47 24.97 0.56
N ILE A 298 15.57 24.70 1.27
CA ILE A 298 16.03 25.54 2.37
C ILE A 298 16.47 26.92 1.85
N GLU A 299 17.17 26.98 0.72
CA GLU A 299 17.50 28.23 0.03
C GLU A 299 16.25 29.00 -0.39
N ALA A 300 15.17 28.30 -0.77
CA ALA A 300 13.85 28.90 -1.01
C ALA A 300 13.08 29.28 0.27
N GLY A 301 13.71 29.18 1.45
CA GLY A 301 13.16 29.62 2.73
C GLY A 301 12.33 28.57 3.48
N HIS A 302 12.45 27.28 3.13
CA HIS A 302 11.85 26.21 3.91
C HIS A 302 12.64 26.00 5.22
N SER A 303 11.92 25.71 6.30
CA SER A 303 12.47 24.92 7.41
C SER A 303 12.52 23.45 7.01
N ALA A 304 13.42 22.67 7.58
CA ALA A 304 13.59 21.27 7.19
C ALA A 304 13.93 20.35 8.37
N GLU A 305 13.51 19.09 8.26
CA GLU A 305 13.94 17.98 9.10
C GLU A 305 13.99 16.68 8.29
N VAL A 306 14.68 15.68 8.84
CA VAL A 306 14.89 14.38 8.19
C VAL A 306 14.46 13.26 9.12
N TRP A 307 13.76 12.28 8.58
CA TRP A 307 13.43 11.03 9.25
C TRP A 307 14.21 9.92 8.57
N ASP A 308 15.26 9.45 9.23
CA ASP A 308 16.23 8.50 8.68
C ASP A 308 16.66 7.52 9.77
N VAL A 309 16.24 6.27 9.62
CA VAL A 309 16.52 5.19 10.57
C VAL A 309 17.86 4.51 10.33
N HIS A 310 18.47 4.75 9.17
CA HIS A 310 19.73 4.17 8.72
C HIS A 310 20.84 5.22 8.60
N ARG A 311 20.66 6.37 9.26
CA ARG A 311 21.55 7.51 9.17
C ARG A 311 23.00 7.13 9.50
N GLU A 312 23.93 7.52 8.63
CA GLU A 312 25.36 7.46 8.93
C GLU A 312 25.82 8.67 9.75
N TYR A 313 26.92 8.53 10.49
CA TYR A 313 27.48 9.64 11.25
C TYR A 313 27.86 10.82 10.33
N GLY A 314 27.41 12.03 10.68
CA GLY A 314 27.63 13.25 9.88
C GLY A 314 26.67 13.41 8.70
N GLN A 315 25.80 12.44 8.43
CA GLN A 315 24.76 12.57 7.42
C GLN A 315 23.67 13.53 7.93
N TRP A 316 23.28 14.48 7.08
CA TRP A 316 22.30 15.53 7.39
C TRP A 316 22.76 16.56 8.45
N ASP A 317 24.08 16.81 8.55
CA ASP A 317 24.65 17.78 9.49
C ASP A 317 23.98 19.15 9.38
N GLY A 318 23.58 19.71 10.52
CA GLY A 318 22.86 20.99 10.60
C GLY A 318 21.34 20.89 10.51
N LEU A 319 20.77 19.69 10.32
CA LEU A 319 19.33 19.44 10.37
C LEU A 319 18.93 18.63 11.62
N ALA A 320 17.66 18.78 12.02
CA ALA A 320 17.06 17.86 12.96
C ALA A 320 16.83 16.51 12.27
N VAL A 321 17.37 15.43 12.83
CA VAL A 321 17.17 14.07 12.33
C VAL A 321 16.50 13.21 13.38
N TYR A 322 15.52 12.43 12.96
CA TYR A 322 14.76 11.52 13.81
C TYR A 322 14.84 10.09 13.28
N GLY A 323 14.91 9.12 14.18
CA GLY A 323 14.95 7.70 13.84
C GLY A 323 16.32 7.03 13.91
N ASP A 324 17.39 7.78 14.17
CA ASP A 324 18.77 7.27 14.23
C ASP A 324 18.87 5.99 15.10
N GLY A 325 19.67 5.03 14.66
CA GLY A 325 19.83 3.74 15.33
C GLY A 325 18.59 2.84 15.27
N MET A 326 17.84 2.86 14.16
CA MET A 326 16.63 2.05 13.96
C MET A 326 15.45 2.40 14.89
N ASP A 327 15.36 3.64 15.37
CA ASP A 327 14.28 4.11 16.24
C ASP A 327 13.01 4.47 15.43
N TYR A 328 12.31 3.43 14.96
CA TYR A 328 11.03 3.60 14.26
C TYR A 328 9.96 4.24 15.14
N GLU A 329 10.03 4.10 16.47
CA GLU A 329 9.07 4.70 17.39
C GLU A 329 9.20 6.23 17.41
N ALA A 330 10.43 6.75 17.36
CA ALA A 330 10.64 8.19 17.19
C ALA A 330 10.05 8.69 15.87
N VAL A 331 10.26 7.97 14.77
CA VAL A 331 9.67 8.34 13.46
C VAL A 331 8.15 8.32 13.53
N ASP A 332 7.56 7.28 14.11
CA ASP A 332 6.11 7.15 14.24
C ASP A 332 5.49 8.28 15.09
N ARG A 333 6.12 8.65 16.20
CA ARG A 333 5.73 9.83 17.00
C ARG A 333 5.82 11.12 16.18
N ARG A 334 6.84 11.27 15.32
CA ARG A 334 6.98 12.44 14.42
C ARG A 334 5.88 12.47 13.35
N MET A 335 5.50 11.32 12.79
CA MET A 335 4.39 11.20 11.84
C MET A 335 3.08 11.70 12.45
N ASN A 336 2.72 11.18 13.63
CA ASN A 336 1.52 11.62 14.35
C ASN A 336 1.57 13.12 14.70
N ALA A 337 2.73 13.59 15.20
CA ALA A 337 2.90 15.01 15.52
C ALA A 337 2.73 15.91 14.28
N PHE A 338 3.28 15.49 13.13
CA PHE A 338 3.14 16.24 11.88
C PHE A 338 1.69 16.27 11.38
N GLU A 339 0.98 15.14 11.42
CA GLU A 339 -0.44 15.10 11.04
C GLU A 339 -1.28 16.03 11.92
N ASN A 340 -1.04 16.01 13.24
CA ASN A 340 -1.71 16.92 14.17
C ASN A 340 -1.38 18.38 13.89
N GLN A 341 -0.14 18.70 13.49
CA GLN A 341 0.24 20.03 13.06
C GLN A 341 -0.49 20.45 11.78
N VAL A 342 -0.62 19.57 10.79
CA VAL A 342 -1.40 19.85 9.57
C VAL A 342 -2.85 20.18 9.93
N LYS A 343 -3.49 19.38 10.79
CA LYS A 343 -4.86 19.65 11.27
C LYS A 343 -4.96 20.99 12.00
N ALA A 344 -4.00 21.31 12.86
CA ALA A 344 -3.95 22.59 13.57
C ALA A 344 -3.81 23.77 12.61
N ASP A 345 -2.91 23.67 11.63
CA ASP A 345 -2.68 24.68 10.59
C ASP A 345 -3.95 24.94 9.76
N TYR A 346 -4.73 23.90 9.44
CA TYR A 346 -6.03 24.07 8.77
C TYR A 346 -7.07 24.78 9.65
N LYS A 347 -7.12 24.46 10.95
CA LYS A 347 -8.00 25.14 11.91
C LYS A 347 -7.63 26.61 12.06
N GLU A 348 -6.33 26.92 12.09
CA GLU A 348 -5.85 28.30 12.14
C GLU A 348 -6.17 29.04 10.84
N ARG A 349 -5.92 28.43 9.68
CA ARG A 349 -6.26 28.98 8.35
C ARG A 349 -7.73 29.36 8.26
N ALA A 350 -8.63 28.56 8.81
CA ALA A 350 -10.07 28.85 8.80
C ALA A 350 -10.44 30.08 9.65
N LYS A 351 -9.63 30.43 10.65
CA LYS A 351 -9.90 31.51 11.61
C LYS A 351 -9.11 32.79 11.32
N ASN A 352 -7.95 32.67 10.67
CA ASN A 352 -7.02 33.76 10.46
C ASN A 352 -6.93 34.11 8.96
N PRO A 353 -7.51 35.24 8.50
CA PRO A 353 -7.43 35.64 7.09
C PRO A 353 -6.00 36.02 6.63
N LYS A 354 -5.07 36.23 7.57
CA LYS A 354 -3.65 36.49 7.30
C LYS A 354 -2.77 35.25 7.50
N PHE A 355 -3.38 34.05 7.55
CA PHE A 355 -2.64 32.80 7.73
C PHE A 355 -1.62 32.59 6.61
N ASN A 356 -0.34 32.66 6.96
CA ASN A 356 0.78 32.49 6.05
C ASN A 356 1.94 31.77 6.77
N PRO A 357 1.81 30.45 7.01
CA PRO A 357 2.80 29.70 7.79
C PRO A 357 4.14 29.63 7.05
N LYS A 358 5.23 29.50 7.82
CA LYS A 358 6.56 29.23 7.25
C LYS A 358 6.53 27.88 6.52
N ARG A 359 7.14 27.84 5.33
CA ARG A 359 7.29 26.60 4.57
C ARG A 359 8.11 25.59 5.36
N HIS A 360 7.71 24.33 5.32
CA HIS A 360 8.40 23.25 6.02
C HIS A 360 8.50 22.02 5.13
N THR A 361 9.66 21.38 5.07
CA THR A 361 9.85 20.13 4.32
C THR A 361 10.47 19.03 5.14
N ILE A 362 9.89 17.84 5.03
CA ILE A 362 10.39 16.63 5.66
C ILE A 362 10.97 15.72 4.59
N VAL A 363 12.15 15.15 4.85
CA VAL A 363 12.65 14.00 4.08
C VAL A 363 12.36 12.74 4.87
N CYS A 364 11.73 11.76 4.23
CA CYS A 364 11.50 10.43 4.78
C CYS A 364 12.42 9.44 4.05
N GLU A 365 13.58 9.14 4.63
CA GLU A 365 14.51 8.13 4.11
C GLU A 365 13.97 6.73 4.34
N GLU A 366 14.16 5.85 3.37
CA GLU A 366 13.72 4.45 3.45
C GLU A 366 12.23 4.26 3.83
N PHE A 367 11.33 5.06 3.23
CA PHE A 367 9.90 5.06 3.53
C PHE A 367 9.23 3.68 3.39
N THR A 368 9.82 2.81 2.55
CA THR A 368 9.52 1.37 2.45
C THR A 368 9.41 0.66 3.79
N ASN A 369 10.26 1.03 4.75
CA ASN A 369 10.28 0.41 6.07
C ASN A 369 9.26 1.03 7.02
N PHE A 370 8.96 2.32 6.88
CA PHE A 370 8.02 3.03 7.76
C PHE A 370 6.61 2.48 7.57
N ALA A 371 6.23 2.22 6.33
CA ALA A 371 5.00 1.53 5.94
C ALA A 371 4.67 0.27 6.75
N ARG A 372 5.70 -0.46 7.19
CA ARG A 372 5.57 -1.75 7.87
C ARG A 372 5.75 -1.67 9.38
N ARG A 373 6.34 -0.58 9.88
CA ARG A 373 6.85 -0.47 11.25
C ARG A 373 6.28 0.70 12.04
N CYS A 374 5.67 1.66 11.36
CA CYS A 374 5.08 2.85 11.96
C CYS A 374 3.56 2.77 11.76
N GLU A 375 2.79 2.73 12.85
CA GLU A 375 1.32 2.67 12.80
C GLU A 375 0.72 3.90 12.11
N ASN A 376 1.38 5.05 12.23
CA ASN A 376 0.95 6.33 11.68
C ASN A 376 1.43 6.56 10.24
N SER A 377 2.08 5.59 9.58
CA SER A 377 2.59 5.78 8.21
C SER A 377 1.49 5.99 7.19
N ALA A 378 0.39 5.24 7.29
CA ALA A 378 -0.75 5.32 6.37
C ALA A 378 -1.46 6.68 6.43
N PRO A 379 -1.93 7.16 7.61
CA PRO A 379 -2.57 8.48 7.71
C PRO A 379 -1.60 9.62 7.37
N PHE A 380 -0.32 9.51 7.72
CA PHE A 380 0.71 10.46 7.30
C PHE A 380 0.83 10.53 5.78
N PHE A 381 0.89 9.38 5.10
CA PHE A 381 1.00 9.33 3.64
C PHE A 381 -0.26 9.89 2.98
N GLU A 382 -1.45 9.59 3.49
CA GLU A 382 -2.70 10.17 3.00
C GLU A 382 -2.70 11.70 3.12
N ALA A 383 -2.41 12.24 4.30
CA ALA A 383 -2.31 13.68 4.53
C ALA A 383 -1.25 14.34 3.63
N ALA A 384 -0.15 13.63 3.33
CA ALA A 384 0.88 14.12 2.44
C ALA A 384 0.36 14.35 1.01
N LEU A 385 -0.57 13.52 0.53
CA LEU A 385 -1.13 13.61 -0.82
C LEU A 385 -2.26 14.64 -0.95
N SER A 386 -3.05 14.85 0.10
CA SER A 386 -4.25 15.71 0.05
C SER A 386 -4.02 17.12 0.60
N ASP A 387 -3.30 17.24 1.72
CA ASP A 387 -3.53 18.36 2.62
C ASP A 387 -2.39 19.38 2.67
N LEU A 388 -1.18 19.01 2.27
CA LEU A 388 0.01 19.84 2.52
C LEU A 388 0.04 21.18 1.80
N ARG A 389 -0.55 21.26 0.59
CA ARG A 389 -0.44 22.45 -0.29
C ARG A 389 -0.93 23.72 0.39
N LYS A 390 -2.10 23.69 1.05
CA LYS A 390 -2.74 24.89 1.62
C LYS A 390 -2.12 25.34 2.95
N VAL A 391 -1.35 24.46 3.60
CA VAL A 391 -0.64 24.72 4.86
C VAL A 391 0.88 24.87 4.66
N LYS A 392 1.33 25.03 3.41
CA LYS A 392 2.73 25.28 3.02
C LYS A 392 3.72 24.23 3.57
N LYS A 393 3.29 22.97 3.70
CA LYS A 393 4.16 21.84 4.04
C LYS A 393 4.58 21.10 2.77
N GLY A 394 5.65 20.31 2.87
CA GLY A 394 6.06 19.39 1.83
C GLY A 394 6.77 18.18 2.39
N VAL A 395 6.75 17.09 1.65
CA VAL A 395 7.40 15.82 1.99
C VAL A 395 8.16 15.30 0.77
N ILE A 396 9.37 14.81 1.02
CA ILE A 396 10.19 14.09 0.05
C ILE A 396 10.29 12.65 0.57
N PHE A 397 9.65 11.72 -0.11
CA PHE A 397 9.75 10.30 0.16
C PHE A 397 10.93 9.73 -0.60
N VAL A 398 11.79 8.99 0.09
CA VAL A 398 12.86 8.20 -0.54
C VAL A 398 12.56 6.72 -0.32
N SER A 399 12.56 5.95 -1.40
CA SER A 399 12.13 4.54 -1.36
C SER A 399 12.91 3.67 -2.34
N HIS A 400 13.04 2.38 -2.04
CA HIS A 400 13.54 1.39 -3.00
C HIS A 400 12.52 1.04 -4.09
N ASP A 401 11.23 1.15 -3.78
CA ASP A 401 10.14 0.68 -4.64
C ASP A 401 9.00 1.70 -4.71
N ARG A 402 8.22 1.61 -5.79
CA ARG A 402 7.03 2.40 -6.07
C ARG A 402 5.74 1.71 -5.59
N SER A 403 5.79 0.42 -5.23
CA SER A 403 4.59 -0.34 -4.88
C SER A 403 3.83 0.28 -3.70
N LEU A 404 2.49 0.16 -3.69
CA LEU A 404 1.68 0.71 -2.59
C LEU A 404 1.98 0.04 -1.25
N ALA A 405 2.27 -1.27 -1.29
CA ALA A 405 2.68 -2.03 -0.13
C ALA A 405 3.98 -1.46 0.48
N ALA A 406 4.85 -0.90 -0.36
CA ALA A 406 6.05 -0.19 0.07
C ALA A 406 5.75 1.22 0.61
N LEU A 407 4.68 1.89 0.18
CA LEU A 407 4.39 3.28 0.58
C LEU A 407 3.31 3.40 1.67
N GLY A 408 3.10 2.33 2.46
CA GLY A 408 2.24 2.39 3.66
C GLY A 408 0.74 2.38 3.39
N GLY A 409 0.33 2.10 2.15
CA GLY A 409 -1.08 2.17 1.75
C GLY A 409 -1.86 0.88 1.98
N SER A 410 -3.04 1.01 2.59
CA SER A 410 -4.13 0.03 2.51
C SER A 410 -4.76 0.00 1.10
N LYS A 411 -5.61 -1.00 0.83
CA LYS A 411 -6.33 -1.14 -0.46
C LYS A 411 -7.03 0.18 -0.84
N GLY A 412 -6.88 0.64 -2.10
CA GLY A 412 -7.58 1.82 -2.64
C GLY A 412 -6.74 3.07 -2.94
N PHE A 413 -5.53 3.19 -2.37
CA PHE A 413 -4.69 4.39 -2.53
C PHE A 413 -3.91 4.50 -3.85
N SER A 414 -4.09 3.54 -4.78
CA SER A 414 -3.35 3.53 -6.07
C SER A 414 -3.61 4.80 -6.88
N LYS A 415 -4.87 5.24 -6.90
CA LYS A 415 -5.29 6.44 -7.62
C LYS A 415 -4.78 7.69 -6.92
N ALA A 416 -4.90 7.78 -5.60
CA ALA A 416 -4.39 8.90 -4.81
C ALA A 416 -2.88 9.08 -5.01
N ARG A 417 -2.09 8.00 -4.92
CA ARG A 417 -0.65 8.04 -5.23
C ARG A 417 -0.39 8.55 -6.65
N ASN A 418 -1.02 7.94 -7.65
CA ASN A 418 -0.80 8.31 -9.06
C ASN A 418 -1.21 9.76 -9.38
N ASN A 419 -2.14 10.33 -8.62
CA ASN A 419 -2.68 11.68 -8.82
C ASN A 419 -2.11 12.71 -7.83
N GLY A 420 -1.40 12.28 -6.78
CA GLY A 420 -0.93 13.14 -5.69
C GLY A 420 0.59 13.25 -5.59
N LEU A 421 1.36 12.37 -6.24
CA LEU A 421 2.83 12.41 -6.21
C LEU A 421 3.44 12.89 -7.52
N LEU A 422 4.45 13.74 -7.39
CA LEU A 422 5.46 13.94 -8.43
C LEU A 422 6.59 12.94 -8.18
N GLU A 423 6.80 12.02 -9.12
CA GLU A 423 7.69 10.87 -8.93
C GLU A 423 8.95 11.01 -9.79
N LEU A 424 10.12 10.80 -9.19
CA LEU A 424 11.40 10.69 -9.88
C LEU A 424 11.98 9.29 -9.64
N GLN A 425 12.00 8.47 -10.68
CA GLN A 425 12.73 7.22 -10.68
C GLN A 425 14.18 7.47 -11.10
N LEU A 426 15.16 7.13 -10.26
CA LEU A 426 16.58 7.22 -10.58
C LEU A 426 17.13 5.86 -11.01
N GLU A 427 17.94 5.87 -12.07
CA GLU A 427 18.56 4.68 -12.62
C GLU A 427 19.97 4.47 -12.03
N ALA A 428 20.36 3.20 -11.90
CA ALA A 428 21.69 2.79 -11.48
C ALA A 428 22.37 2.00 -12.61
N ILE A 429 23.69 2.11 -12.70
CA ILE A 429 24.56 1.26 -13.52
C ILE A 429 25.57 0.58 -12.60
N ILE A 430 26.22 -0.47 -13.08
CA ILE A 430 27.33 -1.11 -12.38
C ILE A 430 28.63 -0.46 -12.84
N ASP A 431 29.45 0.02 -11.91
CA ASP A 431 30.80 0.48 -12.22
C ASP A 431 31.60 -0.70 -12.81
N PRO A 432 32.11 -0.61 -14.05
CA PRO A 432 32.80 -1.72 -14.69
C PRO A 432 34.13 -2.08 -14.00
N THR A 433 34.67 -1.18 -13.17
CA THR A 433 35.96 -1.34 -12.49
C THR A 433 35.78 -1.96 -11.10
N THR A 434 34.85 -1.44 -10.31
CA THR A 434 34.64 -1.90 -8.92
C THR A 434 33.56 -2.97 -8.80
N GLY A 435 32.61 -3.02 -9.74
CA GLY A 435 31.42 -3.86 -9.64
C GLY A 435 30.33 -3.27 -8.74
N ASP A 436 30.55 -2.10 -8.15
CA ASP A 436 29.59 -1.45 -7.26
C ASP A 436 28.50 -0.72 -8.05
N PRO A 437 27.26 -0.63 -7.52
CA PRO A 437 26.22 0.16 -8.14
C PRO A 437 26.52 1.66 -7.99
N MET A 438 26.43 2.40 -9.09
CA MET A 438 26.62 3.85 -9.16
C MET A 438 25.48 4.55 -9.92
N PRO A 439 25.27 5.87 -9.71
CA PRO A 439 24.20 6.59 -10.39
C PRO A 439 24.41 6.65 -11.90
N ALA A 440 23.37 6.32 -12.67
CA ALA A 440 23.38 6.38 -14.13
C ALA A 440 23.31 7.81 -14.69
N LEU A 441 23.04 8.80 -13.82
CA LEU A 441 22.74 10.20 -14.18
C LEU A 441 21.54 10.35 -15.14
N LYS A 442 20.63 9.38 -15.07
CA LYS A 442 19.38 9.33 -15.82
C LYS A 442 18.24 8.94 -14.89
N GLY A 443 17.03 9.33 -15.27
CA GLY A 443 15.83 8.96 -14.54
C GLY A 443 14.56 9.09 -15.37
N LYS A 444 13.45 8.77 -14.73
CA LYS A 444 12.10 8.91 -15.27
C LYS A 444 11.28 9.78 -14.35
N LEU A 445 10.86 10.95 -14.84
CA LEU A 445 10.00 11.87 -14.12
C LEU A 445 8.54 11.60 -14.49
N ARG A 446 7.68 11.45 -13.49
CA ARG A 446 6.25 11.25 -13.70
C ARG A 446 5.44 12.27 -12.94
N TYR A 447 4.74 13.10 -13.68
CA TYR A 447 3.75 14.03 -13.13
C TYR A 447 2.46 13.30 -12.75
N PRO A 448 1.71 13.83 -11.78
CA PRO A 448 0.37 13.33 -11.45
C PRO A 448 -0.51 13.08 -12.67
N GLY A 449 -1.07 11.88 -12.78
CA GLY A 449 -1.97 11.48 -13.86
C GLY A 449 -1.33 11.40 -15.26
N LYS A 450 -0.02 11.58 -15.40
CA LYS A 450 0.69 11.54 -16.69
C LYS A 450 1.61 10.33 -16.82
N ALA A 451 1.95 10.00 -18.06
CA ALA A 451 3.02 9.04 -18.34
C ALA A 451 4.38 9.60 -17.88
N ALA A 452 5.31 8.70 -17.58
CA ALA A 452 6.67 9.09 -17.23
C ALA A 452 7.43 9.59 -18.47
N ILE A 453 8.28 10.59 -18.28
CA ILE A 453 9.22 11.12 -19.28
C ILE A 453 10.66 10.85 -18.84
N GLU A 454 11.55 10.59 -19.78
CA GLU A 454 12.97 10.44 -19.48
C GLU A 454 13.60 11.80 -19.17
N VAL A 455 14.47 11.83 -18.17
CA VAL A 455 15.18 13.04 -17.74
C VAL A 455 16.66 12.75 -17.50
N GLU A 456 17.51 13.72 -17.83
CA GLU A 456 18.92 13.72 -17.46
C GLU A 456 19.08 14.31 -16.06
N ILE A 457 19.96 13.73 -15.25
CA ILE A 457 20.29 14.22 -13.90
C ILE A 457 21.68 14.87 -13.97
N SER A 458 21.76 16.15 -13.60
CA SER A 458 23.05 16.84 -13.55
C SER A 458 23.96 16.20 -12.47
N PRO A 459 25.26 16.00 -12.74
CA PRO A 459 26.21 15.58 -11.71
C PRO A 459 26.22 16.45 -10.46
N GLU A 460 25.88 17.74 -10.59
CA GLU A 460 25.80 18.71 -9.49
C GLU A 460 24.59 18.47 -8.58
N MET A 461 23.58 17.70 -9.03
CA MET A 461 22.44 17.30 -8.22
C MET A 461 22.77 16.17 -7.23
N ARG A 462 24.06 15.86 -7.05
CA ARG A 462 24.59 15.06 -5.94
C ARG A 462 24.80 15.99 -4.74
N GLY A 463 23.75 16.14 -3.93
CA GLY A 463 23.72 17.11 -2.84
C GLY A 463 24.78 16.83 -1.78
N SER A 464 25.26 17.92 -1.17
CA SER A 464 25.99 17.86 0.10
C SER A 464 25.08 17.32 1.19
N MET A 465 25.62 16.48 2.09
CA MET A 465 24.94 16.05 3.31
C MET A 465 25.14 17.02 4.48
N ASN A 466 25.90 18.11 4.26
CA ASN A 466 26.11 19.16 5.25
C ASN A 466 25.27 20.40 4.91
N PHE A 467 24.31 20.68 5.79
CA PHE A 467 23.34 21.76 5.70
C PHE A 467 23.66 22.94 6.63
N THR A 468 24.73 22.88 7.42
CA THR A 468 25.06 23.88 8.44
C THR A 468 25.08 25.30 7.87
N THR A 469 25.78 25.49 6.75
CA THR A 469 25.89 26.80 6.09
C THR A 469 24.56 27.26 5.51
N VAL A 470 23.81 26.38 4.83
CA VAL A 470 22.55 26.77 4.19
C VAL A 470 21.48 27.11 5.24
N VAL A 471 21.44 26.38 6.35
CA VAL A 471 20.53 26.64 7.48
C VAL A 471 20.91 27.94 8.18
N ALA A 472 22.20 28.18 8.44
CA ALA A 472 22.67 29.44 9.02
C ALA A 472 22.33 30.65 8.13
N ASN A 473 22.51 30.51 6.82
CA ASN A 473 22.16 31.55 5.85
C ASN A 473 20.65 31.79 5.80
N ALA A 474 19.82 30.73 5.77
CA ALA A 474 18.36 30.85 5.74
C ALA A 474 17.81 31.50 7.02
N ASN A 475 18.40 31.20 8.18
CA ASN A 475 18.04 31.82 9.45
C ASN A 475 18.46 33.31 9.49
N SER A 476 19.58 33.66 8.87
CA SER A 476 20.06 35.05 8.78
C SER A 476 19.25 35.87 7.78
N ALA A 477 18.91 35.31 6.61
CA ALA A 477 18.13 35.99 5.57
C ALA A 477 16.68 36.27 5.99
N SER A 478 16.12 35.45 6.88
CA SER A 478 14.80 35.68 7.46
C SER A 478 14.70 36.99 8.28
N ALA A 479 15.84 37.63 8.58
CA ALA A 479 15.89 38.93 9.27
C ALA A 479 15.78 40.15 8.33
N THR A 480 15.87 39.96 7.00
CA THR A 480 15.72 41.02 5.99
C THR A 480 14.46 40.76 5.17
N THR A 481 13.34 41.27 5.66
CA THR A 481 11.98 40.78 5.36
C THR A 481 11.39 41.20 4.01
N ASP A 482 11.87 42.26 3.34
CA ASP A 482 11.12 42.82 2.21
C ASP A 482 11.50 42.23 0.85
N ASP A 483 12.79 42.09 0.52
CA ASP A 483 13.20 41.67 -0.84
C ASP A 483 12.95 40.18 -1.11
N GLN A 484 13.14 39.33 -0.09
CA GLN A 484 12.82 37.90 -0.20
C GLN A 484 11.32 37.64 -0.22
N GLN A 485 10.53 38.46 0.48
CA GLN A 485 9.07 38.39 0.45
C GLN A 485 8.55 38.83 -0.93
N GLN A 486 9.14 39.84 -1.55
CA GLN A 486 8.80 40.26 -2.92
C GLN A 486 9.17 39.21 -3.98
N LEU A 487 10.36 38.60 -3.90
CA LEU A 487 10.73 37.50 -4.81
C LEU A 487 9.79 36.29 -4.63
N ARG A 488 9.44 35.98 -3.38
CA ARG A 488 8.49 34.92 -3.00
C ARG A 488 7.09 35.18 -3.56
N ASP A 489 6.54 36.38 -3.37
CA ASP A 489 5.20 36.73 -3.83
C ASP A 489 5.14 36.75 -5.36
N ARG A 490 6.22 37.18 -6.02
CA ARG A 490 6.36 37.15 -7.48
C ARG A 490 6.33 35.72 -8.04
N LEU A 491 6.99 34.77 -7.36
CA LEU A 491 7.01 33.36 -7.76
C LEU A 491 5.66 32.67 -7.46
N GLU A 492 5.01 33.01 -6.36
CA GLU A 492 3.70 32.45 -5.99
C GLU A 492 2.59 32.92 -6.96
N ASN A 493 2.67 34.15 -7.46
CA ASN A 493 1.79 34.65 -8.51
C ASN A 493 2.01 33.92 -9.84
N LEU A 494 3.27 33.67 -10.22
CA LEU A 494 3.59 32.90 -11.43
C LEU A 494 3.00 31.48 -11.38
N TYR A 495 3.00 30.86 -10.19
CA TYR A 495 2.40 29.54 -9.99
C TYR A 495 0.87 29.57 -9.99
N ARG A 496 0.24 30.63 -9.48
CA ARG A 496 -1.22 30.81 -9.58
C ARG A 496 -1.66 31.03 -11.03
N GLU A 497 -0.92 31.83 -11.79
CA GLU A 497 -1.21 32.12 -13.21
C GLU A 497 -1.00 30.91 -14.14
N THR A 498 -0.15 29.96 -13.74
CA THR A 498 0.14 28.74 -14.54
C THR A 498 -0.62 27.51 -14.05
N ALA A 499 -1.31 27.59 -12.90
CA ALA A 499 -2.21 26.53 -12.46
C ALA A 499 -3.45 26.52 -13.39
N PRO A 500 -3.76 25.40 -14.06
CA PRO A 500 -4.91 25.34 -14.95
C PRO A 500 -6.19 25.63 -14.16
N GLU A 501 -6.90 26.71 -14.52
CA GLU A 501 -8.13 27.16 -13.85
C GLU A 501 -9.30 26.17 -13.94
N ASN A 502 -9.17 25.10 -14.72
CA ASN A 502 -10.23 24.11 -14.91
C ASN A 502 -9.85 22.77 -14.27
N PHE A 503 -10.02 22.67 -12.96
CA PHE A 503 -10.53 21.41 -12.43
C PHE A 503 -12.02 21.37 -12.76
N PRO A 504 -12.52 20.35 -13.47
CA PRO A 504 -13.96 20.24 -13.67
C PRO A 504 -14.62 20.15 -12.29
N ASP A 505 -15.53 21.08 -12.03
CA ASP A 505 -16.45 20.94 -10.91
C ASP A 505 -17.07 19.55 -10.97
N SER A 506 -17.19 18.93 -9.80
CA SER A 506 -17.80 17.61 -9.65
C SER A 506 -19.14 17.61 -10.40
N PRO A 507 -19.49 16.54 -11.15
CA PRO A 507 -20.69 16.55 -11.97
C PRO A 507 -21.89 16.88 -11.09
N GLU A 508 -22.54 18.01 -11.39
CA GLU A 508 -23.83 18.37 -10.85
C GLU A 508 -24.78 17.20 -11.09
N ILE A 509 -25.24 16.59 -10.00
CA ILE A 509 -26.34 15.64 -10.02
C ILE A 509 -27.57 16.45 -10.42
N SER A 510 -27.93 16.39 -11.69
CA SER A 510 -29.17 16.95 -12.22
C SER A 510 -30.35 16.22 -11.57
N THR A 511 -30.96 16.84 -10.56
CA THR A 511 -32.32 16.50 -10.14
C THR A 511 -33.28 17.06 -11.16
N GLU A 512 -33.75 16.22 -12.07
CA GLU A 512 -35.00 16.48 -12.79
C GLU A 512 -36.14 16.54 -11.77
N GLY A 513 -36.89 17.65 -11.75
CA GLY A 513 -38.16 17.69 -11.06
C GLY A 513 -38.67 19.09 -10.71
N GLY A 514 -39.61 19.59 -11.52
CA GLY A 514 -40.74 20.37 -10.99
C GLY A 514 -40.64 21.89 -11.08
N ASN A 515 -41.30 22.44 -12.11
CA ASN A 515 -41.81 23.80 -12.11
C ASN A 515 -42.65 24.08 -10.85
N PHE A 516 -42.25 25.05 -10.03
CA PHE A 516 -43.22 25.85 -9.28
C PHE A 516 -42.75 27.30 -9.16
N SER A 517 -43.52 28.18 -9.78
CA SER A 517 -43.43 29.63 -9.67
C SER A 517 -43.98 30.07 -8.32
N THR A 518 -43.27 30.96 -7.61
CA THR A 518 -43.83 32.14 -6.91
C THR A 518 -42.72 32.90 -6.17
N THR A 519 -42.54 34.18 -6.52
CA THR A 519 -42.18 35.27 -5.60
C THR A 519 -43.49 35.84 -5.00
N PRO A 520 -43.52 36.77 -4.01
CA PRO A 520 -42.44 37.59 -3.44
C PRO A 520 -42.46 37.80 -1.89
N GLU A 521 -41.45 38.53 -1.41
CA GLU A 521 -41.46 39.56 -0.34
C GLU A 521 -41.87 39.26 1.14
N ASN A 522 -41.01 39.79 2.02
CA ASN A 522 -41.25 40.31 3.38
C ASN A 522 -41.60 39.32 4.51
N ALA A 523 -40.67 39.15 5.45
CA ALA A 523 -40.94 39.38 6.88
C ALA A 523 -39.64 39.27 7.71
N GLU A 524 -39.16 40.43 8.09
CA GLU A 524 -38.26 40.68 9.20
C GLU A 524 -39.03 40.53 10.52
N THR A 525 -38.33 40.11 11.59
CA THR A 525 -38.66 40.26 13.02
C THR A 525 -39.40 39.11 13.76
N GLN A 526 -38.83 38.79 14.93
CA GLN A 526 -39.34 38.05 16.09
C GLN A 526 -39.09 36.52 16.15
N ARG A 527 -38.01 36.13 16.83
CA ARG A 527 -38.07 35.64 18.23
C ARG A 527 -36.69 35.25 18.74
N GLU A 528 -36.14 36.10 19.61
CA GLU A 528 -35.33 35.65 20.73
C GLU A 528 -36.27 35.02 21.76
N SER A 529 -36.06 33.76 22.12
CA SER A 529 -36.17 33.21 23.48
C SER A 529 -35.93 31.70 23.43
N ASP A 530 -35.11 31.25 24.39
CA ASP A 530 -34.98 29.87 24.87
C ASP A 530 -34.22 28.88 24.00
N PHE A 531 -32.90 28.77 24.18
CA PHE A 531 -32.21 27.48 24.28
C PHE A 531 -30.84 27.64 24.97
N SER A 532 -30.84 27.59 26.31
CA SER A 532 -29.66 27.31 27.12
C SER A 532 -29.84 25.95 27.80
N ALA A 533 -29.30 24.88 27.23
CA ALA A 533 -28.83 23.69 27.95
C ALA A 533 -28.36 22.58 26.99
N PHE A 534 -27.24 21.94 27.36
CA PHE A 534 -26.77 20.63 26.90
C PHE A 534 -26.07 20.57 25.52
N GLU A 535 -24.82 21.00 25.48
CA GLU A 535 -23.82 20.40 24.58
C GLU A 535 -23.18 19.21 25.31
N ALA A 536 -23.53 17.99 24.90
CA ALA A 536 -22.77 16.79 25.20
C ALA A 536 -22.19 16.27 23.88
N ASP A 537 -20.86 16.26 23.84
CA ASP A 537 -19.97 15.83 22.76
C ASP A 537 -20.17 14.34 22.40
N PRO A 538 -20.54 13.97 21.15
CA PRO A 538 -20.74 12.58 20.76
C PRO A 538 -19.63 12.07 19.83
N GLU A 539 -18.36 12.23 20.18
CA GLU A 539 -17.27 11.55 19.46
C GLU A 539 -16.27 10.93 20.42
N ASN A 540 -16.58 9.72 20.91
CA ASN A 540 -15.60 8.68 21.26
C ASN A 540 -16.31 7.44 21.79
N PHE A 541 -16.70 6.50 20.92
CA PHE A 541 -16.87 5.09 21.28
C PHE A 541 -16.95 4.21 20.03
N PHE A 542 -15.79 3.76 19.53
CA PHE A 542 -15.71 2.56 18.69
C PHE A 542 -15.45 1.37 19.62
N PHE A 543 -16.49 0.63 19.98
CA PHE A 543 -16.36 -0.73 20.51
C PHE A 543 -16.33 -1.71 19.35
N SER A 544 -15.49 -2.75 19.42
CA SER A 544 -15.57 -3.84 18.45
C SER A 544 -16.92 -4.56 18.59
N ASP A 545 -17.65 -4.68 17.47
CA ASP A 545 -19.05 -5.14 17.40
C ASP A 545 -19.29 -6.50 18.07
N PHE A 546 -18.25 -7.32 18.20
CA PHE A 546 -18.31 -8.61 18.88
C PHE A 546 -18.51 -8.50 20.40
N GLN A 547 -17.95 -7.46 21.04
CA GLN A 547 -18.07 -7.26 22.48
C GLN A 547 -19.42 -6.65 22.86
N LEU A 548 -19.97 -5.78 22.00
CA LEU A 548 -21.29 -5.20 22.19
C LEU A 548 -22.39 -6.26 22.04
N GLY A 549 -22.27 -7.16 21.07
CA GLY A 549 -23.19 -8.29 20.90
C GLY A 549 -23.20 -9.24 22.11
N LYS A 550 -22.05 -9.47 22.75
CA LYS A 550 -21.95 -10.29 23.97
C LYS A 550 -22.58 -9.60 25.18
N LEU A 551 -22.42 -8.27 25.28
CA LEU A 551 -23.01 -7.47 26.35
C LEU A 551 -24.55 -7.44 26.24
N VAL A 552 -25.07 -7.24 25.01
CA VAL A 552 -26.51 -7.25 24.70
C VAL A 552 -27.10 -8.64 24.94
N PHE A 553 -26.41 -9.71 24.54
CA PHE A 553 -26.85 -11.09 24.81
C PHE A 553 -26.96 -11.37 26.32
N LEU A 554 -26.00 -10.91 27.13
CA LEU A 554 -26.02 -11.08 28.58
C LEU A 554 -27.09 -10.21 29.25
N ALA A 555 -27.35 -9.00 28.74
CA ALA A 555 -28.41 -8.12 29.23
C ALA A 555 -29.80 -8.67 28.92
N VAL A 556 -30.03 -9.14 27.69
CA VAL A 556 -31.30 -9.77 27.26
C VAL A 556 -31.52 -11.09 28.00
N LYS A 557 -30.48 -11.91 28.20
CA LYS A 557 -30.58 -13.13 29.01
C LYS A 557 -30.93 -12.80 30.47
N ALA A 558 -30.32 -11.77 31.05
CA ALA A 558 -30.61 -11.32 32.41
C ALA A 558 -32.04 -10.76 32.56
N GLU A 559 -32.59 -10.09 31.54
CA GLU A 559 -33.98 -9.64 31.53
C GLU A 559 -34.98 -10.78 31.35
N MET A 560 -34.67 -11.74 30.47
CA MET A 560 -35.56 -12.89 30.22
C MET A 560 -35.58 -13.90 31.38
N GLU A 561 -34.54 -13.95 32.21
CA GLU A 561 -34.45 -14.85 33.36
C GLU A 561 -34.96 -14.22 34.69
N ASN A 562 -35.44 -12.97 34.66
CA ASN A 562 -35.92 -12.22 35.85
C ASN A 562 -37.32 -12.62 36.37
N GLY A 563 -37.62 -13.92 36.32
CA GLY A 563 -38.61 -14.56 37.18
C GLY A 563 -38.02 -15.22 38.43
N LYS A 564 -36.70 -15.09 38.73
CA LYS A 564 -36.06 -15.67 39.92
C LYS A 564 -35.09 -14.74 40.63
N LYS A 565 -34.95 -14.92 41.96
CA LYS A 565 -34.28 -14.00 42.89
C LYS A 565 -32.76 -13.92 42.66
N LYS A 566 -32.29 -12.66 42.63
CA LYS A 566 -30.92 -12.10 42.50
C LYS A 566 -29.75 -12.81 43.24
N ALA A 567 -30.03 -13.73 44.18
CA ALA A 567 -29.02 -14.36 45.02
C ALA A 567 -28.39 -15.62 44.40
N GLU A 568 -29.10 -16.37 43.55
CA GLU A 568 -28.56 -17.59 42.91
C GLU A 568 -27.57 -17.27 41.77
N ILE A 569 -27.76 -16.14 41.08
CA ILE A 569 -26.91 -15.69 39.95
C ILE A 569 -25.48 -15.37 40.39
N VAL A 570 -25.30 -14.82 41.59
CA VAL A 570 -23.97 -14.52 42.15
C VAL A 570 -23.22 -15.81 42.49
N GLN A 571 -23.93 -16.86 42.87
CA GLN A 571 -23.35 -18.15 43.25
C GLN A 571 -22.90 -18.95 42.01
N ASP A 572 -23.67 -18.93 40.93
CA ASP A 572 -23.30 -19.58 39.65
C ASP A 572 -22.10 -18.91 38.96
N VAL A 573 -21.98 -17.58 39.08
CA VAL A 573 -20.82 -16.83 38.57
C VAL A 573 -19.56 -17.13 39.38
N LEU A 574 -19.69 -17.41 40.68
CA LEU A 574 -18.58 -17.79 41.54
C LEU A 574 -18.15 -19.26 41.36
N GLU A 575 -19.08 -20.18 41.07
CA GLU A 575 -18.76 -21.60 40.81
C GLU A 575 -18.09 -21.82 39.44
N CYS A 576 -18.27 -20.92 38.47
CA CYS A 576 -17.54 -20.96 37.19
C CYS A 576 -16.03 -20.68 37.31
N LYS A 577 -15.50 -20.25 38.47
CA LYS A 577 -14.05 -20.07 38.70
C LYS A 577 -13.24 -21.37 38.75
N GLY A 578 -13.88 -22.54 38.65
CA GLY A 578 -13.21 -23.85 38.65
C GLY A 578 -12.48 -24.26 37.36
N ARG A 579 -12.57 -23.48 36.26
CA ARG A 579 -11.84 -23.80 35.02
C ARG A 579 -10.80 -22.72 34.70
N LYS A 580 -9.53 -23.10 34.82
CA LYS A 580 -8.37 -22.26 34.50
C LYS A 580 -8.42 -21.79 33.05
N TYR A 581 -8.74 -20.52 32.84
CA TYR A 581 -8.25 -19.75 31.70
C TYR A 581 -7.41 -18.59 32.23
N LYS A 582 -6.10 -18.66 32.00
CA LYS A 582 -5.17 -17.55 32.24
C LYS A 582 -5.35 -16.54 31.10
N PHE A 583 -6.13 -15.50 31.32
CA PHE A 583 -5.94 -14.22 30.64
C PHE A 583 -6.20 -13.12 31.66
N GLY A 584 -5.15 -12.37 32.00
CA GLY A 584 -5.23 -11.23 32.90
C GLY A 584 -5.87 -10.06 32.17
N CYS A 585 -6.93 -9.50 32.74
CA CYS A 585 -7.57 -8.29 32.24
C CYS A 585 -7.67 -7.27 33.38
N ALA A 586 -6.64 -6.42 33.52
CA ALA A 586 -6.61 -5.28 34.44
C ALA A 586 -7.80 -4.30 34.22
N TRP A 587 -8.41 -4.34 33.03
CA TRP A 587 -9.62 -3.58 32.72
C TRP A 587 -10.87 -4.08 33.47
N PHE A 588 -10.97 -5.38 33.75
CA PHE A 588 -12.12 -5.96 34.46
C PHE A 588 -12.11 -5.57 35.95
N ASP A 589 -10.92 -5.52 36.56
CA ASP A 589 -10.75 -5.04 37.94
C ASP A 589 -11.01 -3.53 38.06
N ALA A 590 -10.64 -2.74 37.05
CA ALA A 590 -10.94 -1.31 37.00
C ALA A 590 -12.46 -1.03 36.86
N LEU A 591 -13.17 -1.87 36.11
CA LEU A 591 -14.62 -1.76 35.94
C LEU A 591 -15.37 -2.13 37.22
N ILE A 592 -14.99 -3.22 37.90
CA ILE A 592 -15.59 -3.62 39.18
C ILE A 592 -15.31 -2.57 40.27
N LYS A 593 -14.09 -2.03 40.33
CA LYS A 593 -13.73 -0.99 41.30
C LYS A 593 -14.57 0.27 41.11
N LYS A 594 -14.74 0.73 39.87
CA LYS A 594 -15.55 1.92 39.54
C LYS A 594 -17.05 1.70 39.79
N TYR A 595 -17.55 0.47 39.60
CA TYR A 595 -18.95 0.13 39.86
C TYR A 595 -19.26 -0.04 41.36
N GLY A 596 -18.28 -0.45 42.16
CA GLY A 596 -18.35 -0.51 43.62
C GLY A 596 -18.16 0.84 44.31
N GLU A 597 -17.62 1.85 43.62
CA GLU A 597 -17.52 3.24 44.10
C GLU A 597 -18.79 4.07 43.79
N LEU A 598 -19.66 3.57 42.90
CA LEU A 598 -20.90 4.23 42.45
C LEU A 598 -22.18 3.67 43.10
N ASN A 599 -22.05 2.69 43.99
CA ASN A 599 -23.12 2.15 44.85
C ASN A 599 -22.63 2.08 46.29
#